data_AF-A0A955BP94-F1
#
_entry.id   AF-A0A955BP94-F1
#
_cell.length_a   1.000
_cell.length_b   1.000
_cell.length_c   1.000
_cell.angle_alpha   90.00
_cell.angle_beta   90.00
_cell.angle_gamma   90.00
#
_symmetry.space_group_name_H-M   'P 1'
#
loop_
_entity.id
_entity.type
_entity.pdbx_description
1 polymer ?
#
loop_
_entity_poly.entity_id
_entity_poly.type
_entity_poly.pdbx_seq_one_letter_code
_entity_poly.pdbx_strand_id
1 'polypeptide(L)'
;MAVRRRVVFVSLTLGLFVACRQPETSVPDGNAVHEFPVVVTFETAESLENLQDANLPGIEVADVRAALPGVESVFELQIQTRLSRAAALERLSHTPGVGSARPVREHRYSVLVEFGEPLSVTEAEHRLASLAPLLVRSPGGRDRSSYFEAVFETDAAATALLPRLSALPGVELAELNQQYQQE
;
A
#
# COMPACT_ATOMS: atom_id res chain seq x y z
N MET A 1 16.16 72.76 -36.50
CA MET A 1 16.34 71.43 -37.12
C MET A 1 17.30 70.63 -36.27
N ALA A 2 16.80 69.66 -35.50
CA ALA A 2 17.63 68.75 -34.71
C ALA A 2 16.95 67.38 -34.72
N VAL A 3 17.67 66.41 -35.27
CA VAL A 3 17.18 65.08 -35.64
C VAL A 3 17.04 64.19 -34.40
N ARG A 4 15.92 63.47 -34.38
CA ARG A 4 15.49 62.54 -33.34
C ARG A 4 16.44 61.35 -33.15
N ARG A 5 16.62 60.99 -31.87
CA ARG A 5 16.77 59.65 -31.26
C ARG A 5 17.03 58.48 -32.24
N ARG A 6 18.16 57.80 -32.05
CA ARG A 6 18.31 56.38 -32.39
C ARG A 6 18.88 55.64 -31.19
N VAL A 7 17.96 55.02 -30.45
CA VAL A 7 18.22 53.82 -29.65
C VAL A 7 17.86 52.66 -30.58
N VAL A 8 18.83 51.80 -30.90
CA VAL A 8 18.55 50.48 -31.47
C VAL A 8 19.34 49.49 -30.65
N PHE A 9 18.59 48.75 -29.83
CA PHE A 9 19.06 47.63 -29.04
C PHE A 9 19.54 46.50 -29.96
N VAL A 10 20.72 45.98 -29.65
CA VAL A 10 21.30 44.79 -30.26
C VAL A 10 20.40 43.60 -29.92
N SER A 11 19.85 42.96 -30.95
CA SER A 11 19.09 41.72 -30.84
C SER A 11 20.04 40.56 -30.54
N LEU A 12 19.91 39.97 -29.36
CA LEU A 12 20.62 38.76 -28.97
C LEU A 12 19.64 37.59 -29.10
N THR A 13 19.59 36.97 -30.28
CA THR A 13 18.87 35.73 -30.51
C THR A 13 19.63 34.58 -29.85
N LEU A 14 19.30 34.28 -28.59
CA LEU A 14 19.66 33.02 -27.97
C LEU A 14 18.77 31.94 -28.58
N GLY A 15 19.36 31.11 -29.45
CA GLY A 15 18.71 29.94 -30.03
C GLY A 15 18.38 28.93 -28.93
N LEU A 16 17.09 28.80 -28.61
CA LEU A 16 16.57 27.71 -27.81
C LEU A 16 16.49 26.47 -28.70
N PHE A 17 17.55 25.66 -28.72
CA PHE A 17 17.46 24.28 -29.18
C PHE A 17 16.57 23.52 -28.18
N VAL A 18 15.27 23.50 -28.45
CA VAL A 18 14.36 22.51 -27.87
C VAL A 18 14.74 21.19 -28.51
N ALA A 19 15.65 20.46 -27.87
CA ALA A 19 15.78 19.04 -28.10
C ALA A 19 14.45 18.41 -27.70
N CYS A 20 13.61 18.10 -28.69
CA CYS A 20 12.48 17.21 -28.55
C CYS A 20 13.01 15.85 -28.05
N ARG A 21 13.13 15.68 -26.73
CA ARG A 21 13.18 14.36 -26.14
C ARG A 21 11.81 13.75 -26.42
N GLN A 22 11.79 12.85 -27.39
CA GLN A 22 10.72 11.89 -27.57
C GLN A 22 10.47 11.25 -26.19
N PRO A 23 9.22 11.15 -25.71
CA PRO A 23 8.94 10.26 -24.61
C PRO A 23 9.28 8.86 -25.14
N GLU A 24 10.31 8.24 -24.58
CA GLU A 24 10.52 6.81 -24.72
C GLU A 24 9.27 6.14 -24.15
N THR A 25 8.31 5.84 -25.02
CA THR A 25 7.28 4.85 -24.73
C THR A 25 8.01 3.54 -24.63
N SER A 26 8.49 3.23 -23.42
CA SER A 26 8.95 1.90 -23.04
C SER A 26 7.80 0.94 -23.24
N VAL A 27 7.80 0.26 -24.38
CA VAL A 27 7.01 -0.95 -24.58
C VAL A 27 7.48 -1.93 -23.49
N PRO A 28 6.59 -2.46 -22.64
CA PRO A 28 7.00 -3.42 -21.62
C PRO A 28 7.60 -4.63 -22.32
N ASP A 29 8.91 -4.79 -22.14
CA ASP A 29 9.67 -5.89 -22.69
C ASP A 29 9.14 -7.18 -22.04
N GLY A 30 8.53 -8.08 -22.83
CA GLY A 30 7.87 -9.30 -22.33
C GLY A 30 8.82 -10.30 -21.64
N ASN A 31 10.10 -9.95 -21.54
CA ASN A 31 11.16 -10.70 -20.87
C ASN A 31 11.76 -9.95 -19.67
N ALA A 32 11.31 -8.74 -19.34
CA ALA A 32 11.82 -8.01 -18.18
C ALA A 32 11.44 -8.73 -16.89
N VAL A 33 12.45 -8.99 -16.06
CA VAL A 33 12.22 -9.42 -14.69
C VAL A 33 11.95 -8.18 -13.86
N HIS A 34 10.79 -8.14 -13.23
CA HIS A 34 10.37 -7.11 -12.31
C HIS A 34 10.66 -7.54 -10.89
N GLU A 35 11.19 -6.62 -10.09
CA GLU A 35 11.42 -6.80 -8.67
C GLU A 35 10.67 -5.71 -7.92
N PHE A 36 9.86 -6.08 -6.93
CA PHE A 36 9.16 -5.10 -6.09
C PHE A 36 8.73 -5.69 -4.75
N PRO A 37 8.69 -4.85 -3.69
CA PRO A 37 8.20 -5.28 -2.40
C PRO A 37 6.66 -5.28 -2.36
N VAL A 38 6.13 -6.23 -1.59
CA VAL A 38 4.70 -6.47 -1.39
C VAL A 38 4.44 -6.73 0.09
N VAL A 39 3.40 -6.12 0.65
CA VAL A 39 2.87 -6.54 1.95
C VAL A 39 1.79 -7.58 1.73
N VAL A 40 1.92 -8.70 2.43
CA VAL A 40 1.02 -9.83 2.38
C VAL A 40 0.50 -10.13 3.77
N THR A 41 -0.82 -10.31 3.88
CA THR A 41 -1.45 -10.83 5.08
C THR A 41 -1.79 -12.29 4.91
N PHE A 42 -1.52 -13.09 5.94
CA PHE A 42 -1.76 -14.52 5.94
C PHE A 42 -2.82 -14.88 6.98
N GLU A 43 -3.64 -15.89 6.67
CA GLU A 43 -4.66 -16.39 7.60
C GLU A 43 -4.03 -17.07 8.82
N THR A 44 -2.88 -17.73 8.61
CA THR A 44 -2.12 -18.44 9.65
C THR A 44 -0.62 -18.32 9.39
N ALA A 45 0.21 -18.59 10.41
CA ALA A 45 1.66 -18.67 10.23
C ALA A 45 2.08 -19.79 9.26
N GLU A 46 1.36 -20.91 9.26
CA GLU A 46 1.58 -22.04 8.34
C GLU A 46 1.34 -21.64 6.87
N SER A 47 0.45 -20.69 6.62
CA SER A 47 0.18 -20.17 5.26
C SER A 47 1.40 -19.48 4.64
N LEU A 48 2.31 -18.92 5.44
CA LEU A 48 3.56 -18.34 4.93
C LEU A 48 4.52 -19.43 4.45
N GLU A 49 4.72 -20.48 5.25
CA GLU A 49 5.56 -21.64 4.89
C GLU A 49 5.02 -22.29 3.61
N ASN A 50 3.70 -22.50 3.56
CA ASN A 50 3.03 -23.03 2.38
C ASN A 50 3.21 -22.15 1.14
N LEU A 51 3.28 -20.82 1.28
CA LEU A 51 3.55 -19.91 0.16
C LEU A 51 4.99 -20.03 -0.34
N GLN A 52 5.96 -20.19 0.57
CA GLN A 52 7.38 -20.36 0.22
C GLN A 52 7.62 -21.69 -0.49
N ASP A 53 6.92 -22.74 -0.06
CA ASP A 53 6.98 -24.07 -0.68
C ASP A 53 6.09 -24.16 -1.94
N ALA A 54 5.14 -23.24 -2.11
CA ALA A 54 4.29 -23.20 -3.28
C ALA A 54 5.08 -22.82 -4.52
N ASN A 55 5.06 -23.71 -5.52
CA ASN A 55 5.51 -23.35 -6.85
C ASN A 55 4.47 -22.40 -7.49
N LEU A 56 4.69 -21.09 -7.36
CA LEU A 56 3.88 -20.05 -8.00
C LEU A 56 4.44 -19.76 -9.39
N PRO A 57 3.80 -20.22 -10.48
CA PRO A 57 4.40 -20.09 -11.81
C PRO A 57 4.65 -18.62 -12.17
N GLY A 58 5.91 -18.28 -12.43
CA GLY A 58 6.34 -16.94 -12.81
C GLY A 58 6.44 -15.93 -11.67
N ILE A 59 6.31 -16.35 -10.40
CA ILE A 59 6.54 -15.54 -9.20
C ILE A 59 7.57 -16.26 -8.33
N GLU A 60 8.61 -15.55 -7.94
CA GLU A 60 9.63 -15.99 -7.00
C GLU A 60 9.64 -15.06 -5.80
N VAL A 61 9.61 -15.62 -4.60
CA VAL A 61 9.75 -14.87 -3.35
C VAL A 61 11.23 -14.87 -3.00
N ALA A 62 11.88 -13.72 -3.20
CA ALA A 62 13.33 -13.58 -3.03
C ALA A 62 13.74 -13.33 -1.56
N ASP A 63 12.90 -12.63 -0.80
CA ASP A 63 13.13 -12.31 0.60
C ASP A 63 11.80 -12.20 1.36
N VAL A 64 11.81 -12.52 2.65
CA VAL A 64 10.66 -12.47 3.55
C VAL A 64 11.06 -11.84 4.87
N ARG A 65 10.38 -10.76 5.24
CA ARG A 65 10.56 -10.09 6.52
C ARG A 65 9.22 -9.81 7.19
N ALA A 66 9.22 -9.75 8.52
CA ALA A 66 8.05 -9.27 9.25
C ALA A 66 7.78 -7.80 8.85
N ALA A 67 6.60 -7.51 8.29
CA ALA A 67 6.27 -6.15 7.87
C ALA A 67 5.92 -5.26 9.07
N LEU A 68 5.38 -5.86 10.12
CA LEU A 68 4.86 -5.17 11.29
C LEU A 68 5.28 -5.91 12.56
N PRO A 69 6.12 -5.29 13.41
CA PRO A 69 6.50 -5.86 14.70
C PRO A 69 5.27 -6.22 15.55
N GLY A 70 5.21 -7.46 16.04
CA GLY A 70 4.10 -7.94 16.87
C GLY A 70 2.82 -8.30 16.12
N VAL A 71 2.85 -8.31 14.79
CA VAL A 71 1.75 -8.81 13.95
C VAL A 71 2.24 -10.00 13.12
N GLU A 72 2.09 -11.19 13.68
CA GLU A 72 2.64 -12.44 13.14
C GLU A 72 2.03 -12.88 11.80
N SER A 73 0.95 -12.25 11.36
CA SER A 73 0.26 -12.57 10.11
C SER A 73 0.55 -11.60 8.98
N VAL A 74 1.42 -10.59 9.17
CA VAL A 74 1.67 -9.55 8.16
C VAL A 74 3.16 -9.47 7.83
N PHE A 75 3.49 -9.80 6.59
CA PHE A 75 4.87 -9.90 6.11
C PHE A 75 5.08 -9.03 4.89
N GLU A 76 6.31 -8.60 4.72
CA GLU A 76 6.77 -7.96 3.50
C GLU A 76 7.62 -8.96 2.74
N LEU A 77 7.25 -9.18 1.48
CA LEU A 77 7.90 -10.09 0.57
C LEU A 77 8.58 -9.29 -0.52
N GLN A 78 9.83 -9.61 -0.83
CA GLN A 78 10.45 -9.15 -2.05
C GLN A 78 10.09 -10.13 -3.16
N ILE A 79 9.36 -9.64 -4.18
CA ILE A 79 8.88 -10.47 -5.28
C ILE A 79 9.70 -10.21 -6.53
N GLN A 80 10.18 -11.29 -7.13
CA GLN A 80 10.79 -11.31 -8.46
C GLN A 80 9.85 -12.02 -9.43
N THR A 81 9.50 -11.40 -10.55
CA THR A 81 8.49 -11.95 -11.47
C THR A 81 8.68 -11.47 -12.90
N ARG A 82 8.21 -12.25 -13.87
CA ARG A 82 8.06 -11.81 -15.27
C ARG A 82 6.65 -11.33 -15.59
N LEU A 83 5.75 -11.38 -14.61
CA LEU A 83 4.40 -10.85 -14.74
C LEU A 83 4.41 -9.34 -14.50
N SER A 84 3.40 -8.64 -15.00
CA SER A 84 3.16 -7.27 -14.57
C SER A 84 2.87 -7.24 -13.07
N ARG A 85 3.22 -6.13 -12.40
CA ARG A 85 2.97 -5.95 -10.96
C ARG A 85 1.53 -6.26 -10.57
N ALA A 86 0.56 -5.77 -11.34
CA ALA A 86 -0.86 -6.00 -11.07
C ALA A 86 -1.23 -7.49 -11.15
N ALA A 87 -0.78 -8.19 -12.19
CA ALA A 87 -1.04 -9.62 -12.36
C ALA A 87 -0.38 -10.48 -11.28
N ALA A 88 0.82 -10.11 -10.82
CA ALA A 88 1.50 -10.77 -9.72
C ALA A 88 0.76 -10.59 -8.39
N LEU A 89 0.32 -9.37 -8.06
CA LEU A 89 -0.47 -9.08 -6.86
C LEU A 89 -1.82 -9.79 -6.86
N GLU A 90 -2.51 -9.81 -8.00
CA GLU A 90 -3.75 -10.55 -8.19
C GLU A 90 -3.52 -12.04 -7.93
N ARG A 91 -2.47 -12.64 -8.51
CA ARG A 91 -2.15 -14.05 -8.29
C ARG A 91 -1.82 -14.36 -6.82
N LEU A 92 -1.02 -13.53 -6.17
CA LEU A 92 -0.71 -13.68 -4.74
C LEU A 92 -1.99 -13.64 -3.90
N SER A 93 -2.89 -12.70 -4.17
CA SER A 93 -4.16 -12.56 -3.43
C SER A 93 -5.13 -13.73 -3.61
N HIS A 94 -4.96 -14.56 -4.65
CA HIS A 94 -5.76 -15.77 -4.88
C HIS A 94 -5.04 -17.05 -4.40
N THR A 95 -3.86 -16.93 -3.81
CA THR A 95 -3.13 -18.09 -3.30
C THR A 95 -3.76 -18.53 -1.97
N PRO A 96 -4.04 -19.84 -1.77
CA PRO A 96 -4.64 -20.32 -0.53
C PRO A 96 -3.86 -19.87 0.72
N GLY A 97 -4.58 -19.39 1.73
CA GLY A 97 -4.00 -18.91 2.98
C GLY A 97 -3.46 -17.47 2.94
N VAL A 98 -3.45 -16.82 1.77
CA VAL A 98 -3.20 -15.38 1.65
C VAL A 98 -4.52 -14.62 1.79
N GLY A 99 -4.61 -13.76 2.80
CA GLY A 99 -5.75 -12.87 2.99
C GLY A 99 -5.72 -11.66 2.03
N SER A 100 -4.56 -11.02 1.87
CA SER A 100 -4.39 -9.92 0.93
C SER A 100 -2.93 -9.76 0.50
N ALA A 101 -2.70 -9.27 -0.73
CA ALA A 101 -1.36 -8.89 -1.20
C ALA A 101 -1.40 -7.51 -1.87
N ARG A 102 -0.54 -6.59 -1.42
CA ARG A 102 -0.59 -5.18 -1.84
C ARG A 102 0.80 -4.54 -1.95
N PRO A 103 0.96 -3.48 -2.76
CA PRO A 103 2.14 -2.62 -2.70
C PRO A 103 2.45 -2.17 -1.27
N VAL A 104 3.72 -2.21 -0.88
CA VAL A 104 4.20 -1.45 0.29
C VAL A 104 3.90 0.03 0.09
N ARG A 105 3.46 0.70 1.17
CA ARG A 105 3.18 2.14 1.20
C ARG A 105 4.02 2.84 2.27
N GLU A 106 3.95 4.16 2.30
CA GLU A 106 4.82 5.00 3.15
C GLU A 106 4.50 4.90 4.64
N HIS A 107 3.24 4.75 5.02
CA HIS A 107 2.83 4.80 6.42
C HIS A 107 2.11 3.55 6.89
N ARG A 108 2.42 3.13 8.12
CA ARG A 108 1.89 1.93 8.78
C ARG A 108 1.36 2.30 10.17
N TYR A 109 0.09 1.98 10.42
CA TYR A 109 -0.62 2.38 11.65
C TYR A 109 -1.41 1.23 12.26
N SER A 110 -1.41 1.15 13.58
CA SER A 110 -2.42 0.45 14.37
C SER A 110 -3.48 1.44 14.86
N VAL A 111 -4.69 1.20 14.35
CA VAL A 111 -6.00 1.80 14.57
C VAL A 111 -6.84 1.23 15.72
N LEU A 112 -7.09 1.85 16.88
CA LEU A 112 -8.20 1.39 17.72
C LEU A 112 -9.50 2.00 17.19
N VAL A 113 -10.49 1.14 16.89
CA VAL A 113 -11.79 1.54 16.35
C VAL A 113 -12.90 1.00 17.25
N GLU A 114 -13.78 1.88 17.69
CA GLU A 114 -14.99 1.54 18.43
C GLU A 114 -16.22 1.72 17.55
N PHE A 115 -17.06 0.70 17.49
CA PHE A 115 -18.39 0.76 16.89
C PHE A 115 -19.47 0.85 17.97
N GLY A 116 -20.54 1.58 17.70
CA GLY A 116 -21.66 1.76 18.65
C GLY A 116 -22.48 0.50 18.93
N GLU A 117 -22.16 -0.63 18.29
CA GLU A 117 -22.76 -1.92 18.55
C GLU A 117 -21.70 -3.04 18.48
N PRO A 118 -21.89 -4.16 19.22
CA PRO A 118 -20.97 -5.30 19.13
C PRO A 118 -21.07 -6.00 17.77
N LEU A 119 -19.94 -6.15 17.09
CA LEU A 119 -19.80 -6.82 15.79
C LEU A 119 -18.91 -8.06 15.92
N SER A 120 -19.01 -8.98 14.97
CA SER A 120 -17.96 -9.96 14.69
C SER A 120 -16.79 -9.32 13.94
N VAL A 121 -15.64 -10.00 13.90
CA VAL A 121 -14.46 -9.54 13.12
C VAL A 121 -14.82 -9.36 11.65
N THR A 122 -15.51 -10.33 11.04
CA THR A 122 -15.93 -10.26 9.62
C THR A 122 -16.85 -9.06 9.34
N GLU A 123 -17.76 -8.74 10.26
CA GLU A 123 -18.61 -7.55 10.11
C GLU A 123 -17.80 -6.25 10.22
N ALA A 124 -16.84 -6.18 11.14
CA ALA A 124 -15.95 -5.04 11.28
C ALA A 124 -15.05 -4.86 10.04
N GLU A 125 -14.48 -5.94 9.51
CA GLU A 125 -13.73 -5.95 8.25
C GLU A 125 -14.57 -5.40 7.10
N HIS A 126 -15.82 -5.86 6.98
CA HIS A 126 -16.72 -5.39 5.94
C HIS A 126 -16.99 -3.88 6.05
N ARG A 127 -17.21 -3.35 7.26
CA ARG A 127 -17.41 -1.90 7.47
C ARG A 127 -16.16 -1.08 7.15
N LEU A 128 -14.98 -1.61 7.46
CA LEU A 128 -13.70 -0.94 7.22
C LEU A 128 -13.17 -1.14 5.79
N ALA A 129 -13.79 -2.00 4.99
CA ALA A 129 -13.28 -2.41 3.67
C ALA A 129 -12.95 -1.25 2.72
N SER A 130 -13.71 -0.15 2.78
CA SER A 130 -13.47 1.05 1.96
C SER A 130 -12.15 1.76 2.26
N LEU A 131 -11.63 1.59 3.46
CA LEU A 131 -10.31 2.08 3.89
C LEU A 131 -9.22 1.02 3.76
N ALA A 132 -9.63 -0.19 3.37
CA ALA A 132 -8.76 -1.28 2.99
C ALA A 132 -7.73 -1.61 4.09
N PRO A 133 -8.16 -1.97 5.32
CA PRO A 133 -7.24 -2.45 6.35
C PRO A 133 -6.44 -3.66 5.85
N LEU A 134 -5.24 -3.84 6.39
CA LEU A 134 -4.45 -5.06 6.22
C LEU A 134 -5.02 -6.19 7.09
N LEU A 135 -5.39 -5.86 8.33
CA LEU A 135 -5.89 -6.79 9.32
C LEU A 135 -6.88 -6.09 10.24
N VAL A 136 -7.91 -6.80 10.67
CA VAL A 136 -8.81 -6.38 11.75
C VAL A 136 -8.85 -7.49 12.78
N ARG A 137 -8.70 -7.13 14.07
CA ARG A 137 -8.73 -8.10 15.16
C ARG A 137 -9.55 -7.60 16.34
N SER A 138 -10.24 -8.54 16.98
CA SER A 138 -10.96 -8.32 18.24
C SER A 138 -9.99 -8.52 19.42
N PRO A 139 -9.73 -7.50 20.25
CA PRO A 139 -8.88 -7.65 21.42
C PRO A 139 -9.38 -8.76 22.35
N GLY A 140 -8.49 -9.68 22.70
CA GLY A 140 -8.81 -10.83 23.55
C GLY A 140 -9.62 -11.94 22.87
N GLY A 141 -9.73 -11.93 21.54
CA GLY A 141 -10.27 -13.05 20.75
C GLY A 141 -11.77 -13.30 20.96
N ARG A 142 -12.54 -12.26 21.28
CA ARG A 142 -13.98 -12.37 21.51
C ARG A 142 -14.73 -12.51 20.19
N ASP A 143 -15.71 -13.41 20.14
CA ASP A 143 -16.60 -13.62 18.98
C ASP A 143 -17.33 -12.33 18.56
N ARG A 144 -17.68 -11.49 19.54
CA ARG A 144 -18.26 -10.16 19.32
C ARG A 144 -17.60 -9.10 20.20
N SER A 145 -17.34 -7.94 19.62
CA SER A 145 -16.74 -6.79 20.29
C SER A 145 -17.26 -5.48 19.69
N SER A 146 -17.36 -4.43 20.48
CA SER A 146 -17.48 -3.06 19.96
C SER A 146 -16.11 -2.47 19.62
N TYR A 147 -15.04 -2.99 20.23
CA TYR A 147 -13.67 -2.51 20.06
C TYR A 147 -12.86 -3.43 19.15
N PHE A 148 -12.17 -2.84 18.18
CA PHE A 148 -11.30 -3.55 17.26
C PHE A 148 -9.98 -2.83 17.10
N GLU A 149 -8.92 -3.60 16.91
CA GLU A 149 -7.68 -3.08 16.39
C GLU A 149 -7.62 -3.34 14.90
N ALA A 150 -7.48 -2.28 14.12
CA ALA A 150 -7.37 -2.33 12.66
C ALA A 150 -6.00 -1.80 12.23
N VAL A 151 -5.29 -2.62 11.46
CA VAL A 151 -3.95 -2.30 10.98
C VAL A 151 -4.07 -1.76 9.56
N PHE A 152 -3.47 -0.60 9.31
CA PHE A 152 -3.52 0.08 8.02
C PHE A 152 -2.12 0.33 7.48
N GLU A 153 -2.00 0.17 6.17
CA GLU A 153 -0.86 0.65 5.39
C GLU A 153 -1.36 1.56 4.26
N THR A 154 -0.83 2.77 4.23
CA THR A 154 -1.41 3.90 3.49
C THR A 154 -0.34 4.92 3.14
N ASP A 155 -0.53 5.67 2.05
CA ASP A 155 0.29 6.83 1.70
C ASP A 155 -0.17 8.10 2.45
N ALA A 156 -1.28 8.01 3.17
CA ALA A 156 -1.83 9.10 3.98
C ALA A 156 -1.38 8.99 5.45
N ALA A 157 -0.90 10.08 6.03
CA ALA A 157 -0.54 10.12 7.44
C ALA A 157 -1.75 9.89 8.37
N ALA A 158 -1.50 9.56 9.64
CA ALA A 158 -2.53 9.29 10.65
C ALA A 158 -3.56 10.43 10.76
N THR A 159 -3.12 11.69 10.66
CA THR A 159 -3.99 12.87 10.71
C THR A 159 -4.99 12.95 9.55
N ALA A 160 -4.72 12.29 8.42
CA ALA A 160 -5.64 12.17 7.29
C ALA A 160 -6.45 10.86 7.34
N LEU A 161 -5.93 9.80 7.96
CA LEU A 161 -6.63 8.52 8.14
C LEU A 161 -7.74 8.60 9.20
N LEU A 162 -7.45 9.14 10.37
CA LEU A 162 -8.39 9.16 11.51
C LEU A 162 -9.73 9.86 11.17
N PRO A 163 -9.76 11.04 10.50
CA PRO A 163 -11.02 11.66 10.12
C PRO A 163 -11.85 10.81 9.16
N ARG A 164 -11.21 10.02 8.29
CA ARG A 164 -11.91 9.10 7.37
C ARG A 164 -12.53 7.93 8.11
N LEU A 165 -11.85 7.42 9.13
CA LEU A 165 -12.39 6.38 10.02
C LEU A 165 -13.60 6.91 10.81
N SER A 166 -13.46 8.07 11.44
CA SER A 166 -14.56 8.69 12.21
C SER A 166 -15.77 9.08 11.34
N ALA A 167 -15.58 9.24 10.03
CA ALA A 167 -16.67 9.50 9.10
C ALA A 167 -17.44 8.23 8.68
N LEU A 168 -16.96 7.03 9.03
CA LEU A 168 -17.66 5.78 8.70
C LEU A 168 -18.90 5.60 9.58
N PRO A 169 -20.03 5.14 9.00
CA PRO A 169 -21.25 4.90 9.76
C PRO A 169 -21.04 3.89 10.91
N GLY A 170 -21.49 4.28 12.10
CA GLY A 170 -21.45 3.45 13.29
C GLY A 170 -20.08 3.41 14.00
N VAL A 171 -19.05 4.08 13.48
CA VAL A 171 -17.81 4.32 14.22
C VAL A 171 -18.05 5.46 15.21
N GLU A 172 -17.87 5.18 16.50
CA GLU A 172 -18.00 6.18 17.57
C GLU A 172 -16.65 6.78 17.93
N LEU A 173 -15.59 5.96 17.85
CA LEU A 173 -14.23 6.37 18.17
C LEU A 173 -13.22 5.75 17.21
N ALA A 174 -12.20 6.53 16.85
CA ALA A 174 -11.02 6.05 16.14
C ALA A 174 -9.78 6.74 16.71
N GLU A 175 -8.87 5.97 17.28
CA GLU A 175 -7.68 6.48 17.98
C GLU A 175 -6.42 5.75 17.56
N LEU A 176 -5.37 6.53 17.25
CA LEU A 176 -4.06 5.96 16.94
C LEU A 176 -3.52 5.21 18.17
N ASN A 177 -3.33 3.91 18.02
CA ASN A 177 -2.69 3.08 19.04
C ASN A 177 -1.17 3.13 18.89
N GLN A 178 -0.69 2.86 17.67
CA GLN A 178 0.73 2.77 17.38
C GLN A 178 1.03 3.19 15.94
N GLN A 179 2.15 3.86 15.75
CA GLN A 179 2.76 4.06 14.43
C GLN A 179 3.98 3.15 14.32
N TYR A 180 4.07 2.43 13.20
CA TYR A 180 5.25 1.64 12.88
C TYR A 180 6.21 2.51 12.06
N GLN A 181 7.46 2.60 12.51
CA GLN A 181 8.50 3.27 11.74
C GLN A 181 9.03 2.29 10.69
N GLN A 182 9.22 2.76 9.45
CA GLN A 182 10.03 2.03 8.48
C GLN A 182 11.50 2.20 8.89
N GLU A 183 12.20 1.09 9.09
CA GLU A 183 13.65 1.05 9.27
C GLU A 183 14.38 1.36 7.96
#